data_AF-A0A378T746-F1
#
_entry.id   AF-A0A378T746-F1
#
_cell.length_a   1.000
_cell.length_b   1.000
_cell.length_c   1.000
_cell.angle_alpha   90.00
_cell.angle_beta   90.00
_cell.angle_gamma   90.00
#
_symmetry.space_group_name_H-M   'P 1'
#
loop_
_entity.id
_entity.type
_entity.pdbx_description
1 polymer ?
#
loop_
_entity_poly.entity_id
_entity_poly.type
_entity_poly.pdbx_seq_one_letter_code
_entity_poly.pdbx_strand_id
1 'polypeptide(L)'
;MTDPNKPSSNEHVPELTLDTDFTAGDNQETPSGVITKDAIKGMIIFAVAAIVSIILYHVMPFGTDVNKGLAILIFIGTLWLTEAIHVTATAILVPILAVLVGVPEFDTKKALASFADPIIFVFFGGFALAATLHVQKLDRKIAFGLVKLAGGKLGLAVFYIFFATAMLSMWIRVLLNKDRF
;
A
#
# COMPACT_ATOMS: atom_id res chain seq x y z
N MET A 1 34.13 2.78 60.08
CA MET A 1 34.79 2.13 58.92
C MET A 1 33.73 1.98 57.83
N THR A 2 33.71 2.94 56.92
CA THR A 2 32.80 3.04 55.77
C THR A 2 33.42 2.30 54.59
N ASP A 3 32.66 1.35 54.02
CA ASP A 3 33.02 0.60 52.81
C ASP A 3 33.08 1.57 51.61
N PRO A 4 34.23 1.70 50.92
CA PRO A 4 34.41 2.66 49.84
C PRO A 4 33.81 2.23 48.49
N ASN A 5 33.14 1.07 48.37
CA ASN A 5 32.62 0.56 47.10
C ASN A 5 31.13 0.16 47.12
N LYS A 6 30.29 0.88 47.88
CA LYS A 6 28.83 0.80 47.72
C LYS A 6 28.37 1.80 46.65
N PRO A 7 27.92 1.37 45.46
CA PRO A 7 27.38 2.29 44.47
C PRO A 7 26.13 3.00 45.02
N SER A 8 26.08 4.31 44.81
CA SER A 8 24.99 5.19 45.26
C SER A 8 23.66 4.75 44.65
N SER A 9 22.63 4.65 45.49
CA SER A 9 21.29 4.16 45.16
C SER A 9 20.45 5.13 44.29
N ASN A 10 21.01 5.74 43.26
CA ASN A 10 20.32 6.71 42.38
C ASN A 10 20.81 6.65 40.93
N GLU A 11 21.02 5.45 40.39
CA GLU A 11 21.17 5.27 38.95
C GLU A 11 20.00 4.42 38.48
N HIS A 12 19.09 5.04 37.71
CA HIS A 12 17.97 4.36 37.08
C HIS A 12 18.52 3.59 35.88
N VAL A 13 19.20 2.49 36.16
CA VAL A 13 19.63 1.54 35.13
C VAL A 13 18.35 0.84 34.66
N PRO A 14 17.96 0.98 33.38
CA PRO A 14 16.86 0.20 32.85
C PRO A 14 17.30 -1.27 32.91
N GLU A 15 16.76 -2.00 33.87
CA GLU A 15 16.97 -3.43 33.99
C GLU A 15 16.23 -4.09 32.83
N LEU A 16 16.92 -4.28 31.70
CA LEU A 16 16.41 -5.05 30.56
C LEU A 16 16.39 -6.53 30.95
N THR A 17 15.44 -6.92 31.79
CA THR A 17 15.14 -8.32 32.09
C THR A 17 14.27 -8.88 30.97
N LEU A 18 14.84 -9.79 30.17
CA LEU A 18 14.16 -10.45 29.04
C LEU A 18 12.84 -11.13 29.45
N ASP A 19 12.68 -11.45 30.73
CA ASP A 19 11.48 -12.07 31.30
C ASP A 19 10.34 -11.08 31.56
N THR A 20 10.65 -9.81 31.87
CA THR A 20 9.62 -8.79 32.12
C THR A 20 9.09 -8.15 30.84
N ASP A 21 9.93 -8.04 29.80
CA ASP A 21 9.49 -7.52 28.50
C ASP A 21 8.59 -8.51 27.74
N PHE A 22 8.82 -9.82 27.86
CA PHE A 22 7.98 -10.84 27.22
C PHE A 22 6.63 -11.08 27.93
N THR A 23 6.52 -10.66 29.21
CA THR A 23 5.28 -10.77 29.99
C THR A 23 4.48 -9.46 30.04
N ALA A 24 5.05 -8.37 29.53
CA ALA A 24 4.37 -7.08 29.33
C ALA A 24 3.41 -7.11 28.13
N GLY A 25 2.41 -7.99 28.21
CA GLY A 25 1.08 -7.86 27.63
C GLY A 25 0.93 -7.11 26.29
N ASP A 26 1.18 -7.83 25.19
CA ASP A 26 0.59 -7.53 23.87
C ASP A 26 -0.94 -7.72 23.85
N ASN A 27 -1.52 -8.16 24.97
CA ASN A 27 -2.97 -8.26 25.22
C ASN A 27 -3.58 -6.92 25.68
N GLN A 28 -3.01 -5.78 25.27
CA GLN A 28 -3.76 -4.53 25.27
C GLN A 28 -4.82 -4.65 24.18
N GLU A 29 -5.96 -5.27 24.50
CA GLU A 29 -7.19 -5.01 23.76
C GLU A 29 -7.35 -3.49 23.74
N THR A 30 -7.05 -2.87 22.60
CA THR A 30 -7.34 -1.45 22.37
C THR A 30 -8.76 -1.24 22.85
N PRO A 31 -9.02 -0.39 23.87
CA PRO A 31 -10.35 -0.22 24.39
C PRO A 31 -11.27 0.15 23.23
N SER A 32 -12.20 -0.74 22.90
CA SER A 32 -13.05 -0.77 21.70
C SER A 32 -14.02 0.42 21.56
N GLY A 33 -13.75 1.52 22.26
CA GLY A 33 -14.54 2.75 22.28
C GLY A 33 -13.70 4.04 22.39
N VAL A 34 -12.36 3.98 22.35
CA VAL A 34 -11.54 5.19 22.32
C VAL A 34 -11.25 5.55 20.87
N ILE A 35 -11.94 6.57 20.36
CA ILE A 35 -11.65 7.12 19.03
C ILE A 35 -10.22 7.66 19.03
N THR A 36 -9.32 6.98 18.33
CA THR A 36 -7.92 7.41 18.17
C THR A 36 -7.87 8.77 17.50
N LYS A 37 -6.92 9.64 17.91
CA LYS A 37 -6.75 10.98 17.32
C LYS A 37 -6.58 10.95 15.80
N ASP A 38 -5.97 9.88 15.29
CA ASP A 38 -5.76 9.67 13.85
C ASP A 38 -7.06 9.36 13.11
N ALA A 39 -7.97 8.60 13.74
CA ALA A 39 -9.31 8.35 13.20
C ALA A 39 -10.14 9.65 13.13
N ILE A 40 -10.01 10.53 14.14
CA ILE A 40 -10.67 11.85 14.13
C ILE A 40 -10.12 12.71 12.99
N LYS A 41 -8.79 12.73 12.80
CA LYS A 41 -8.18 13.46 11.69
C LYS A 41 -8.68 12.96 10.34
N GLY A 42 -8.72 11.64 10.14
CA GLY A 42 -9.25 11.04 8.92
C GLY A 42 -10.71 11.42 8.66
N MET A 43 -11.55 11.41 9.70
CA MET A 43 -12.95 11.80 9.61
C MET A 43 -13.13 13.29 9.26
N ILE A 44 -12.31 14.17 9.84
CA ILE A 44 -12.32 15.61 9.50
C ILE A 44 -11.91 15.81 8.04
N ILE A 45 -10.83 15.16 7.59
CA ILE A 45 -10.36 15.27 6.20
C ILE A 45 -11.44 14.76 5.23
N PHE A 46 -12.08 13.64 5.54
CA PHE A 46 -13.19 13.11 4.75
C PHE A 46 -14.35 14.10 4.65
N ALA A 47 -14.79 14.67 5.78
CA ALA A 47 -15.86 15.65 5.81
C ALA A 47 -15.51 16.92 5.01
N VAL A 48 -14.29 17.44 5.17
CA VAL A 48 -13.81 18.61 4.42
C VAL A 48 -13.75 18.30 2.93
N ALA A 49 -13.20 17.15 2.53
CA ALA A 49 -13.14 16.73 1.13
C ALA A 49 -14.54 16.61 0.52
N ALA A 50 -15.51 16.08 1.27
CA ALA A 50 -16.90 15.96 0.82
C ALA A 50 -17.53 17.34 0.62
N ILE A 51 -17.35 18.25 1.57
CA ILE A 51 -17.86 19.63 1.48
C ILE A 51 -17.26 20.33 0.27
N VAL A 52 -15.93 20.27 0.10
CA VAL A 52 -15.23 20.87 -1.05
C VAL A 52 -15.75 20.32 -2.37
N SER A 53 -15.94 19.00 -2.47
CA SER A 53 -16.49 18.34 -3.67
C SER A 53 -17.91 18.80 -3.99
N ILE A 54 -18.78 18.92 -2.98
CA ILE A 54 -20.16 19.39 -3.15
C ILE A 54 -20.20 20.86 -3.58
N ILE A 55 -19.37 21.71 -2.97
CA ILE A 55 -19.27 23.13 -3.36
C ILE A 55 -18.80 23.23 -4.82
N LEU A 56 -17.78 22.47 -5.20
CA LEU A 56 -17.28 22.46 -6.57
C LEU A 56 -18.36 22.02 -7.56
N TYR A 57 -19.14 20.99 -7.24
CA TYR A 57 -20.24 20.53 -8.09
C TYR A 57 -21.24 21.66 -8.40
N HIS A 58 -21.51 22.55 -7.43
CA HIS A 58 -22.47 23.65 -7.58
C HIS A 58 -21.89 24.92 -8.23
N VAL A 59 -20.59 25.20 -8.03
CA VAL A 59 -19.92 26.40 -8.55
C VAL A 59 -19.55 26.27 -10.03
N MET A 60 -19.41 25.04 -10.53
CA MET A 60 -18.81 24.80 -11.84
C MET A 60 -19.81 25.01 -13.01
N PRO A 61 -19.48 25.82 -14.03
CA PRO A 61 -20.39 26.13 -15.14
C PRO A 61 -20.28 25.16 -16.33
N PHE A 62 -19.92 23.88 -16.12
CA PHE A 62 -19.89 22.88 -17.20
C PHE A 62 -21.18 22.06 -17.25
N GLY A 63 -21.27 21.16 -18.25
CA GLY A 63 -22.36 20.20 -18.35
C GLY A 63 -22.49 19.34 -17.09
N THR A 64 -23.72 18.98 -16.72
CA THR A 64 -24.03 18.26 -15.48
C THR A 64 -23.19 17.00 -15.29
N ASP A 65 -22.91 16.29 -16.38
CA ASP A 65 -22.17 15.02 -16.33
C ASP A 65 -20.67 15.23 -16.09
N VAL A 66 -20.11 16.31 -16.65
CA VAL A 66 -18.72 16.71 -16.45
C VAL A 66 -18.51 17.16 -15.00
N ASN A 67 -19.44 17.96 -14.45
CA ASN A 67 -19.39 18.40 -13.07
C ASN A 67 -19.42 17.21 -12.09
N LYS A 68 -20.26 16.21 -12.35
CA LYS A 68 -20.33 14.97 -11.53
C LYS A 68 -18.99 14.23 -11.53
N GLY A 69 -18.43 13.99 -12.72
CA GLY A 69 -17.15 13.28 -12.86
C GLY A 69 -16.01 14.01 -12.16
N LEU A 70 -15.91 15.33 -12.33
CA LEU A 70 -14.83 16.12 -11.73
C LEU A 70 -14.96 16.24 -10.21
N ALA A 71 -16.19 16.36 -9.69
CA ALA A 71 -16.45 16.36 -8.25
C ALA A 71 -16.02 15.04 -7.59
N ILE A 72 -16.34 13.89 -8.20
CA ILE A 72 -15.89 12.57 -7.74
C ILE A 72 -14.36 12.46 -7.83
N LEU A 73 -13.76 12.91 -8.94
CA LEU A 73 -12.31 12.84 -9.14
C LEU A 73 -11.54 13.64 -8.08
N ILE A 74 -11.99 14.85 -7.77
CA ILE A 74 -11.36 15.69 -6.74
C ILE A 74 -11.57 15.13 -5.35
N PHE A 75 -12.76 14.58 -5.07
CA PHE A 75 -13.03 13.91 -3.81
C PHE A 75 -12.09 12.71 -3.60
N ILE A 76 -12.10 11.76 -4.52
CA ILE A 76 -11.29 10.54 -4.44
C ILE A 76 -9.78 10.86 -4.48
N GLY A 77 -9.37 11.81 -5.32
CA GLY A 77 -7.98 12.26 -5.40
C GLY A 77 -7.48 12.86 -4.08
N THR A 78 -8.34 13.62 -3.38
CA THR A 78 -8.03 14.14 -2.05
C THR A 78 -7.90 13.00 -1.03
N LEU A 79 -8.81 12.02 -1.06
CA LEU A 79 -8.76 10.86 -0.15
C LEU A 79 -7.52 9.98 -0.38
N TRP A 80 -7.09 9.81 -1.63
CA TRP A 80 -5.86 9.07 -1.97
C TRP A 80 -4.60 9.80 -1.51
N LEU A 81 -4.51 11.12 -1.74
CA LEU A 81 -3.32 11.88 -1.35
C LEU A 81 -3.18 12.02 0.18
N THR A 82 -4.32 12.12 0.89
CA THR A 82 -4.33 12.33 2.34
C THR A 82 -4.33 11.03 3.14
N GLU A 83 -4.55 9.88 2.50
CA GLU A 83 -4.72 8.57 3.14
C GLU A 83 -5.69 8.60 4.34
N ALA A 84 -6.70 9.47 4.29
CA ALA A 84 -7.69 9.65 5.36
C ALA A 84 -8.47 8.35 5.65
N ILE A 85 -8.63 7.52 4.61
CA ILE A 85 -9.13 6.15 4.65
C ILE A 85 -8.13 5.29 3.88
N HIS A 86 -7.95 4.03 4.30
CA HIS A 86 -7.10 3.07 3.61
C HIS A 86 -7.35 3.03 2.09
N VAL A 87 -6.28 3.01 1.30
CA VAL A 87 -6.32 3.13 -0.17
C VAL A 87 -7.29 2.13 -0.82
N THR A 88 -7.34 0.88 -0.33
CA THR A 88 -8.27 -0.14 -0.82
C THR A 88 -9.73 0.21 -0.54
N ALA A 89 -10.04 0.76 0.63
CA ALA A 89 -11.40 1.16 0.97
C ALA A 89 -11.83 2.38 0.14
N THR A 90 -10.93 3.33 -0.10
CA THR A 90 -11.16 4.44 -1.03
C THR A 90 -11.40 3.94 -2.47
N ALA A 91 -10.69 2.90 -2.92
CA ALA A 91 -10.89 2.30 -4.24
C ALA A 91 -12.29 1.65 -4.40
N ILE A 92 -12.82 1.00 -3.35
CA ILE A 92 -14.19 0.46 -3.33
C ILE A 92 -15.24 1.58 -3.32
N LEU A 93 -14.92 2.72 -2.71
CA LEU A 93 -15.83 3.87 -2.63
C LEU A 93 -16.09 4.51 -4.00
N VAL A 94 -15.13 4.46 -4.93
CA VAL A 94 -15.24 5.05 -6.29
C VAL A 94 -16.50 4.58 -7.03
N PRO A 95 -16.71 3.27 -7.27
CA PRO A 95 -17.90 2.80 -7.99
C PRO A 95 -19.20 3.03 -7.21
N ILE A 96 -19.17 3.00 -5.87
CA ILE A 96 -20.34 3.31 -5.04
C ILE A 96 -20.79 4.75 -5.27
N LEU A 97 -19.85 5.70 -5.26
CA LEU A 97 -20.14 7.11 -5.53
C LEU A 97 -20.56 7.35 -6.99
N ALA A 98 -19.93 6.68 -7.95
CA ALA A 98 -20.29 6.82 -9.36
C ALA A 98 -21.75 6.41 -9.63
N VAL A 99 -22.22 5.33 -8.97
CA VAL A 99 -23.62 4.88 -9.05
C VAL A 99 -24.55 5.82 -8.27
N LEU A 100 -24.16 6.26 -7.07
CA LEU A 100 -24.99 7.13 -6.21
C LEU A 100 -25.21 8.53 -6.79
N VAL A 101 -24.19 9.12 -7.40
CA VAL A 101 -24.26 10.43 -8.06
C VAL A 101 -25.01 10.34 -9.41
N GLY A 102 -25.25 9.12 -9.90
CA GLY A 102 -25.99 8.86 -11.14
C GLY A 102 -25.29 9.45 -12.34
N VAL A 103 -24.00 9.10 -12.54
CA VAL A 103 -23.29 9.44 -13.77
C VAL A 103 -23.93 8.65 -14.92
N PRO A 104 -24.31 9.31 -16.04
CA PRO A 104 -24.93 8.60 -17.15
C PRO A 104 -24.06 7.45 -17.63
N GLU A 105 -24.71 6.34 -18.00
CA GLU A 105 -24.09 5.07 -18.44
C GLU A 105 -23.35 4.22 -17.41
N PHE A 106 -23.19 4.68 -16.15
CA PHE A 106 -22.60 3.90 -15.06
C PHE A 106 -23.66 3.13 -14.27
N ASP A 107 -24.01 1.94 -14.78
CA ASP A 107 -24.78 0.96 -14.01
C ASP A 107 -23.88 0.22 -13.01
N THR A 108 -24.48 -0.30 -11.94
CA THR A 108 -23.82 -1.08 -10.88
C THR A 108 -22.97 -2.21 -11.47
N LYS A 109 -23.49 -2.91 -12.49
CA LYS A 109 -22.75 -4.00 -13.16
C LYS A 109 -21.49 -3.51 -13.86
N LYS A 110 -21.58 -2.37 -14.58
CA LYS A 110 -20.42 -1.78 -15.27
C LYS A 110 -19.39 -1.24 -14.28
N ALA A 111 -19.84 -0.63 -13.18
CA ALA A 111 -18.97 -0.09 -12.15
C ALA A 111 -18.15 -1.19 -11.45
N LEU A 112 -18.78 -2.35 -11.17
CA LEU A 112 -18.08 -3.50 -10.59
C LEU A 112 -17.23 -4.29 -11.59
N ALA A 113 -17.55 -4.21 -12.90
CA ALA A 113 -16.78 -4.92 -13.93
C ALA A 113 -15.30 -4.51 -13.95
N SER A 114 -14.98 -3.25 -13.61
CA SER A 114 -13.60 -2.75 -13.53
C SER A 114 -12.74 -3.46 -12.48
N PHE A 115 -13.33 -4.10 -11.46
CA PHE A 115 -12.57 -4.93 -10.50
C PHE A 115 -12.17 -6.29 -11.07
N ALA A 116 -12.76 -6.72 -12.18
CA ALA A 116 -12.46 -7.97 -12.87
C ALA A 116 -11.64 -7.73 -14.15
N ASP A 117 -10.85 -6.65 -14.19
CA ASP A 117 -9.97 -6.36 -15.31
C ASP A 117 -8.89 -7.47 -15.48
N PRO A 118 -8.61 -7.94 -16.71
CA PRO A 118 -7.59 -8.97 -16.95
C PRO A 118 -6.22 -8.64 -16.36
N ILE A 119 -5.83 -7.37 -16.28
CA ILE A 119 -4.55 -6.93 -15.72
C ILE A 119 -4.49 -7.26 -14.22
N ILE A 120 -5.60 -7.13 -13.49
CA ILE A 120 -5.69 -7.49 -12.06
C ILE A 120 -5.42 -8.98 -11.89
N PHE A 121 -5.96 -9.83 -12.77
CA PHE A 121 -5.69 -11.28 -12.76
C PHE A 121 -4.24 -11.62 -13.11
N VAL A 122 -3.58 -10.86 -13.99
CA VAL A 122 -2.14 -11.02 -14.27
C VAL A 122 -1.30 -10.68 -13.02
N PHE A 123 -1.64 -9.62 -12.29
CA PHE A 123 -1.00 -9.32 -11.01
C PHE A 123 -1.22 -10.41 -9.98
N PHE A 124 -2.45 -10.95 -9.86
CA PHE A 124 -2.72 -12.10 -9.00
C PHE A 124 -1.88 -13.33 -9.37
N GLY A 125 -1.77 -13.65 -10.66
CA GLY A 125 -0.90 -14.73 -11.16
C GLY A 125 0.58 -14.47 -10.82
N GLY A 126 1.05 -13.23 -10.95
CA GLY A 126 2.38 -12.81 -10.56
C GLY A 126 2.66 -12.98 -9.06
N PHE A 127 1.71 -12.58 -8.20
CA PHE A 127 1.81 -12.77 -6.75
C PHE A 127 1.76 -14.23 -6.35
N ALA A 128 0.89 -15.04 -6.97
CA ALA A 128 0.83 -16.48 -6.73
C ALA A 128 2.14 -17.17 -7.13
N LEU A 129 2.74 -16.77 -8.26
CA LEU A 129 4.05 -17.24 -8.70
C LEU A 129 5.15 -16.81 -7.71
N ALA A 130 5.17 -15.54 -7.30
CA ALA A 130 6.13 -15.04 -6.32
C ALA A 130 6.04 -15.78 -4.99
N ALA A 131 4.82 -16.03 -4.48
CA ALA A 131 4.57 -16.81 -3.28
C ALA A 131 5.06 -18.26 -3.42
N THR A 132 4.84 -18.89 -4.57
CA THR A 132 5.31 -20.25 -4.86
C THR A 132 6.83 -20.32 -4.88
N LEU A 133 7.48 -19.36 -5.53
CA LEU A 133 8.95 -19.26 -5.57
C LEU A 133 9.54 -19.07 -4.17
N HIS A 134 8.87 -18.25 -3.34
CA HIS A 134 9.26 -18.02 -1.96
C HIS A 134 9.12 -19.28 -1.09
N VAL A 135 7.98 -19.98 -1.16
CA VAL A 135 7.73 -21.22 -0.40
C VAL A 135 8.69 -22.34 -0.84
N GLN A 136 9.02 -22.42 -2.14
CA GLN A 136 10.02 -23.36 -2.66
C GLN A 136 11.47 -22.94 -2.37
N LYS A 137 11.69 -21.77 -1.75
CA LYS A 137 13.00 -21.14 -1.49
C LYS A 137 13.83 -20.96 -2.77
N LEU A 138 13.18 -20.88 -3.92
CA LEU A 138 13.85 -20.73 -5.20
C LEU A 138 14.41 -19.31 -5.34
N ASP A 139 13.68 -18.32 -4.84
CA ASP A 139 14.13 -16.94 -4.65
C ASP A 139 15.48 -16.88 -3.91
N ARG A 140 15.62 -17.61 -2.80
CA ARG A 140 16.83 -17.66 -1.99
C ARG A 140 17.98 -18.41 -2.67
N LYS A 141 17.69 -19.51 -3.37
CA LYS A 141 18.69 -20.22 -4.18
C LYS A 141 19.25 -19.34 -5.29
N ILE A 142 18.39 -18.61 -5.98
CA ILE A 142 18.80 -17.66 -7.03
C ILE A 142 19.64 -16.53 -6.43
N ALA A 143 19.20 -15.93 -5.32
CA ALA A 143 19.94 -14.87 -4.64
C ALA A 143 21.35 -15.31 -4.22
N PHE A 144 21.48 -16.47 -3.55
CA PHE A 144 22.79 -17.01 -3.19
C PHE A 144 23.64 -17.39 -4.40
N GLY A 145 23.02 -17.90 -5.48
CA GLY A 145 23.71 -18.16 -6.74
C GLY A 145 24.35 -16.90 -7.32
N LEU A 146 23.61 -15.79 -7.35
CA LEU A 146 24.13 -14.50 -7.82
C LEU A 146 25.24 -13.96 -6.91
N VAL A 147 25.08 -14.03 -5.59
CA VAL A 147 26.10 -13.57 -4.64
C VAL A 147 27.40 -14.39 -4.76
N LYS A 148 27.27 -15.71 -4.95
CA LYS A 148 28.41 -16.60 -5.18
C LYS A 148 29.11 -16.27 -6.50
N LEU A 149 28.35 -16.03 -7.58
CA LEU A 149 28.88 -15.61 -8.88
C LEU A 149 29.59 -14.25 -8.80
N ALA A 150 29.06 -13.32 -8.00
CA ALA A 150 29.65 -12.02 -7.73
C ALA A 150 30.88 -12.05 -6.81
N GLY A 151 31.23 -13.21 -6.25
CA GLY A 151 32.36 -13.36 -5.33
C GLY A 151 32.24 -12.50 -4.07
N GLY A 152 31.01 -12.27 -3.58
CA GLY A 152 30.75 -11.45 -2.38
C GLY A 152 30.86 -9.93 -2.60
N LYS A 153 31.13 -9.46 -3.81
CA LYS A 153 31.16 -8.02 -4.14
C LYS A 153 29.76 -7.52 -4.46
N LEU A 154 29.20 -6.67 -3.59
CA LEU A 154 27.86 -6.11 -3.76
C LEU A 154 27.68 -5.39 -5.11
N GLY A 155 28.69 -4.64 -5.56
CA GLY A 155 28.64 -3.93 -6.84
C GLY A 155 28.46 -4.86 -8.06
N LEU A 156 29.10 -6.03 -8.06
CA LEU A 156 28.96 -7.00 -9.15
C LEU A 156 27.60 -7.72 -9.10
N ALA A 157 27.08 -7.98 -7.90
CA ALA A 157 25.75 -8.56 -7.72
C ALA A 157 24.65 -7.62 -8.25
N VAL A 158 24.75 -6.32 -7.95
CA VAL A 158 23.83 -5.29 -8.47
C VAL A 158 23.92 -5.22 -10.00
N PHE A 159 25.12 -5.26 -10.58
CA PHE A 159 25.29 -5.31 -12.03
C PHE A 159 24.61 -6.53 -12.66
N TYR A 160 24.74 -7.72 -12.08
CA TYR A 160 24.05 -8.92 -12.57
C TYR A 160 22.53 -8.81 -12.49
N ILE A 161 21.99 -8.19 -11.45
CA ILE A 161 20.54 -7.94 -11.34
C ILE A 161 20.09 -6.99 -12.46
N PHE A 162 20.77 -5.86 -12.66
CA PHE A 162 20.44 -4.93 -13.74
C PHE A 162 20.53 -5.57 -15.13
N PHE A 163 21.57 -6.38 -15.36
CA PHE A 163 21.73 -7.12 -16.61
C PHE A 163 20.59 -8.12 -16.83
N ALA A 164 20.23 -8.89 -15.80
CA ALA A 164 19.10 -9.83 -15.86
C ALA A 164 17.78 -9.11 -16.15
N THR A 165 17.49 -7.98 -15.47
CA THR A 165 16.30 -7.16 -15.73
C THR A 165 16.28 -6.60 -17.15
N ALA A 166 17.43 -6.13 -17.66
CA ALA A 166 17.54 -5.61 -19.02
C ALA A 166 17.29 -6.69 -20.09
N MET A 167 17.88 -7.88 -19.93
CA MET A 167 17.63 -9.01 -20.82
C MET A 167 16.16 -9.46 -20.79
N LEU A 168 15.55 -9.54 -19.60
CA LEU A 168 14.14 -9.92 -19.45
C LEU A 168 13.21 -8.87 -20.09
N SER A 169 13.51 -7.58 -19.93
CA SER A 169 12.76 -6.49 -20.56
C SER A 169 12.84 -6.54 -22.08
N MET A 170 14.04 -6.75 -22.64
CA MET A 170 14.23 -6.91 -24.08
C MET A 170 13.49 -8.14 -24.59
N TRP A 171 13.54 -9.26 -23.87
CA TRP A 171 12.87 -10.50 -24.25
C TRP A 171 11.35 -10.34 -24.34
N ILE A 172 10.72 -9.74 -23.31
CA ILE A 172 9.27 -9.52 -23.31
C ILE A 172 8.86 -8.65 -24.50
N ARG A 173 9.62 -7.59 -24.81
CA ARG A 173 9.37 -6.74 -25.98
C ARG A 173 9.61 -7.49 -27.30
N VAL A 174 10.64 -8.32 -27.41
CA VAL A 174 10.98 -9.09 -28.61
C VAL A 174 9.95 -10.18 -28.88
N LEU A 175 9.53 -10.91 -27.85
CA LEU A 175 8.51 -11.96 -27.95
C LEU A 175 7.19 -11.36 -28.46
N LEU A 176 6.78 -10.22 -27.91
CA LEU A 176 5.54 -9.54 -28.25
C LEU A 176 5.57 -8.84 -29.63
N ASN A 177 6.76 -8.57 -30.17
CA ASN A 177 6.94 -7.98 -31.51
C ASN A 177 6.97 -9.03 -32.63
N LYS A 178 7.10 -10.33 -32.30
CA LYS A 178 7.27 -11.41 -33.29
C LYS A 178 5.95 -11.92 -33.88
N ASP A 179 4.81 -11.61 -33.25
CA ASP A 179 3.47 -12.06 -33.67
C ASP A 179 2.77 -11.08 -34.65
N ARG A 180 3.54 -10.13 -35.21
CA ARG A 180 3.07 -9.08 -36.12
C ARG A 180 3.48 -9.29 -37.59
N PHE A 181 3.96 -10.48 -37.96
CA PHE A 181 4.24 -10.87 -39.34
C PHE A 181 3.68 -12.26 -39.65
#